data_AF-A0A8H4VNT2-F1
#
_entry.id   AF-A0A8H4VNT2-F1
#
_cell.length_a   1.000
_cell.length_b   1.000
_cell.length_c   1.000
_cell.angle_alpha   90.00
_cell.angle_beta   90.00
_cell.angle_gamma   90.00
#
_symmetry.space_group_name_H-M   'P 1'
#
loop_
_entity.id
_entity.type
_entity.pdbx_description
1 polymer ?
#
loop_
_entity_poly.entity_id
_entity_poly.type
_entity_poly.pdbx_seq_one_letter_code
_entity_poly.pdbx_strand_id
1 'polypeptide(L)'
;MVVIGGPTSARRLRNVTLALSRYFADDRKGSYKSSPWRLFSQSPKVTTLTVLVMDLLGEPMTVKDFDEEWDGDIQDMYDDLARALLLHQDGRLPNVLRVPNHAQRQCETHLRAHKWNFVDWENADLQCDTMTTRHRLRKQALGLKNYSVSVGGVPRRLRGSR
;
A
#
# COMPACT_ATOMS: atom_id res chain seq x y z
N MET A 1 6.38 0.74 -10.90
CA MET A 1 7.00 1.93 -10.26
C MET A 1 6.22 3.15 -10.70
N VAL A 2 5.56 3.84 -9.77
CA VAL A 2 4.73 5.01 -10.08
C VAL A 2 5.60 6.25 -10.21
N VAL A 3 5.46 6.95 -11.34
CA VAL A 3 5.99 8.30 -11.52
C VAL A 3 4.81 9.26 -11.39
N ILE A 4 4.64 9.85 -10.21
CA ILE A 4 3.62 10.88 -9.97
C ILE A 4 4.19 12.22 -10.47
N GLY A 5 3.83 12.61 -11.68
CA GLY A 5 4.14 13.91 -12.26
C GLY A 5 2.93 14.83 -12.18
N GLY A 6 2.81 15.61 -11.09
CA GLY A 6 1.80 16.66 -10.93
C GLY A 6 2.42 17.99 -10.49
N PRO A 7 1.95 19.15 -10.99
CA PRO A 7 2.59 20.44 -10.76
C PRO A 7 2.09 21.06 -9.46
N THR A 8 2.59 20.61 -8.32
CA THR A 8 2.30 21.27 -7.04
C THR A 8 3.54 21.32 -6.15
N SER A 9 4.13 22.52 -6.10
CA SER A 9 5.18 22.93 -5.15
C SER A 9 6.43 22.03 -5.10
N ALA A 10 7.17 22.04 -6.21
CA ALA A 10 8.38 21.25 -6.44
C ALA A 10 9.47 21.36 -5.37
N ARG A 11 9.48 22.39 -4.51
CA ARG A 11 10.50 22.59 -3.46
C ARG A 11 10.21 21.77 -2.19
N ARG A 12 8.93 21.67 -1.79
CA ARG A 12 8.54 20.94 -0.57
C ARG A 12 8.53 19.43 -0.81
N LEU A 13 8.06 19.00 -1.99
CA LEU A 13 8.10 17.60 -2.41
C LEU A 13 9.54 17.09 -2.54
N ARG A 14 10.49 17.87 -3.11
CA ARG A 14 11.91 17.45 -3.24
C ARG A 14 12.57 17.06 -1.91
N ASN A 15 12.31 17.81 -0.84
CA ASN A 15 12.90 17.52 0.48
C ASN A 15 12.28 16.27 1.12
N VAL A 16 10.98 16.06 0.91
CA VAL A 16 10.26 14.84 1.33
C VAL A 16 10.77 13.62 0.55
N THR A 17 10.91 13.73 -0.77
CA THR A 17 11.47 12.68 -1.63
C THR A 17 12.91 12.33 -1.24
N LEU A 18 13.74 13.32 -0.88
CA LEU A 18 15.12 13.08 -0.42
C LEU A 18 15.17 12.34 0.93
N ALA A 19 14.30 12.69 1.88
CA ALA A 19 14.23 12.03 3.18
C ALA A 19 13.72 10.58 3.06
N LEU A 20 12.67 10.35 2.26
CA LEU A 20 12.14 9.01 1.99
C LEU A 20 13.14 8.15 1.21
N SER A 21 13.90 8.73 0.27
CA SER A 21 14.95 8.02 -0.46
C SER A 21 16.13 7.56 0.39
N ARG A 22 16.22 7.93 1.66
CA ARG A 22 17.25 7.40 2.59
C ARG A 22 16.76 6.25 3.44
N TYR A 23 15.46 6.23 3.76
CA TYR A 23 14.83 5.17 4.55
C TYR A 23 14.27 4.04 3.70
N PHE A 24 13.81 4.36 2.48
CA PHE A 24 13.23 3.42 1.51
C PHE A 24 14.07 3.37 0.22
N ALA A 25 15.37 3.66 0.33
CA ALA A 25 16.28 3.71 -0.81
C ALA A 25 16.39 2.35 -1.50
N ASP A 26 16.42 2.38 -2.82
CA ASP A 26 16.71 1.24 -3.70
C ASP A 26 17.87 0.37 -3.21
N ASP A 27 17.80 -0.91 -3.58
CA ASP A 27 18.85 -1.91 -3.45
C ASP A 27 20.26 -1.31 -3.53
N ARG A 28 21.03 -1.57 -2.47
CA ARG A 28 22.46 -1.22 -2.34
C ARG A 28 23.29 -1.70 -3.55
N LYS A 29 22.81 -2.72 -4.29
CA LYS A 29 23.46 -3.32 -5.44
C LYS A 29 23.04 -2.74 -6.80
N GLY A 30 22.10 -1.80 -6.87
CA GLY A 30 21.67 -1.26 -8.16
C GLY A 30 20.51 -0.30 -8.04
N SER A 31 20.78 0.96 -7.70
CA SER A 31 19.74 1.97 -7.63
C SER A 31 19.13 2.30 -9.00
N TYR A 32 17.87 2.72 -9.04
CA TYR A 32 17.25 3.35 -10.20
C TYR A 32 18.11 4.49 -10.75
N LYS A 33 18.81 5.23 -9.88
CA LYS A 33 19.67 6.35 -10.28
C LYS A 33 20.77 5.94 -11.26
N SER A 34 21.26 4.70 -11.14
CA SER A 34 22.27 4.07 -12.00
C SER A 34 21.68 3.14 -13.04
N SER A 35 20.37 2.90 -13.02
CA SER A 35 19.71 2.00 -13.95
C SER A 35 19.64 2.62 -15.35
N PRO A 36 20.01 1.88 -16.43
CA PRO A 36 19.81 2.33 -17.81
C PRO A 36 18.36 2.73 -18.09
N TRP A 37 17.40 2.13 -17.38
CA TRP A 37 15.97 2.44 -17.47
C TRP A 37 15.61 3.88 -17.08
N ARG A 38 16.45 4.57 -16.30
CA ARG A 38 16.22 5.97 -15.93
C ARG A 38 16.28 6.92 -17.12
N LEU A 39 17.08 6.58 -18.13
CA LEU A 39 17.21 7.36 -19.37
C LEU A 39 16.42 6.75 -20.52
N PHE A 40 15.69 5.65 -20.28
CA PHE A 40 14.89 5.01 -21.29
C PHE A 40 13.79 5.95 -21.77
N SER A 41 13.68 6.10 -23.09
CA SER A 41 12.56 6.77 -23.74
C SER A 41 11.92 5.79 -24.72
N GLN A 42 10.59 5.75 -24.71
CA GLN A 42 9.84 4.87 -25.59
C GLN A 42 10.03 5.32 -27.04
N SER A 43 10.47 4.40 -27.91
CA SER A 43 10.52 4.64 -29.34
C SER A 43 9.19 4.26 -29.98
N PRO A 44 8.56 5.12 -30.80
CA PRO A 44 7.34 4.75 -31.52
C PRO A 44 7.57 3.66 -32.57
N LYS A 45 8.83 3.32 -32.89
CA LYS A 45 9.22 2.28 -33.86
C LYS A 45 9.45 0.91 -33.24
N VAL A 46 9.43 0.81 -31.89
CA VAL A 46 9.77 -0.42 -31.18
C VAL A 46 8.73 -0.69 -30.10
N THR A 47 8.08 -1.85 -30.17
CA THR A 47 7.18 -2.30 -29.10
C THR A 47 7.98 -2.53 -27.82
N THR A 48 7.61 -1.83 -26.75
CA THR A 48 8.26 -1.96 -25.44
C THR A 48 7.36 -2.78 -24.52
N LEU A 49 7.94 -3.77 -23.84
CA LEU A 49 7.27 -4.55 -22.80
C LEU A 49 7.95 -4.27 -21.45
N THR A 50 7.16 -3.90 -20.45
CA THR A 50 7.61 -3.79 -19.06
C THR A 50 7.16 -5.02 -18.30
N VAL A 51 8.10 -5.77 -17.72
CA VAL A 51 7.81 -6.92 -16.87
C VAL A 51 8.18 -6.57 -15.43
N LEU A 52 7.21 -6.71 -14.53
CA LEU A 52 7.42 -6.57 -13.09
C LEU A 52 7.49 -7.96 -12.48
N VAL A 53 8.66 -8.34 -11.96
CA VAL A 53 8.85 -9.59 -11.22
C VAL A 53 8.71 -9.28 -9.73
N MET A 54 7.83 -10.00 -9.05
CA MET A 54 7.55 -9.84 -7.62
C MET A 54 7.58 -11.21 -6.95
N ASP A 55 7.70 -11.22 -5.62
CA ASP A 55 7.50 -12.43 -4.83
C ASP A 55 6.09 -12.99 -5.09
N LEU A 56 5.96 -14.31 -5.15
CA LEU A 56 4.65 -14.96 -5.28
C LEU A 56 3.90 -14.82 -3.96
N LEU A 57 2.82 -14.06 -3.97
CA LEU A 57 1.96 -13.84 -2.80
C LEU A 57 0.80 -14.85 -2.75
N GLY A 58 0.14 -14.94 -1.59
CA GLY A 58 -0.99 -15.83 -1.33
C GLY A 58 -2.34 -15.20 -1.66
N GLU A 59 -3.39 -15.70 -1.00
CA GLU A 59 -4.77 -15.26 -1.23
C GLU A 59 -5.01 -13.76 -0.91
N PRO A 60 -5.99 -13.13 -1.60
CA PRO A 60 -6.47 -11.82 -1.22
C PRO A 60 -7.15 -11.84 0.15
N MET A 61 -7.03 -10.73 0.87
CA MET A 61 -7.65 -10.51 2.16
C MET A 61 -9.16 -10.63 2.06
N THR A 62 -9.75 -11.40 2.96
CA THR A 62 -11.19 -11.44 3.13
C THR A 62 -11.65 -10.40 4.16
N VAL A 63 -12.95 -10.16 4.18
CA VAL A 63 -13.59 -9.33 5.21
C VAL A 63 -13.31 -9.87 6.62
N LYS A 64 -13.35 -11.20 6.78
CA LYS A 64 -13.11 -11.86 8.06
C LYS A 64 -11.66 -11.63 8.52
N ASP A 65 -10.69 -11.80 7.62
CA ASP A 65 -9.28 -11.57 7.94
C ASP A 65 -9.02 -10.11 8.34
N PHE A 66 -9.66 -9.16 7.64
CA PHE A 66 -9.55 -7.75 7.96
C PHE A 66 -10.05 -7.44 9.38
N ASP A 67 -11.20 -7.99 9.77
CA ASP A 67 -11.76 -7.78 11.12
C ASP A 67 -10.91 -8.43 12.21
N GLU A 68 -10.39 -9.64 11.97
CA GLU A 68 -9.57 -10.39 12.93
C GLU A 68 -8.16 -9.76 13.12
N GLU A 69 -7.58 -9.21 12.06
CA GLU A 69 -6.23 -8.62 12.10
C GLU A 69 -6.24 -7.08 12.22
N TRP A 70 -7.42 -6.46 12.40
CA TRP A 70 -7.61 -5.00 12.46
C TRP A 70 -6.73 -4.35 13.54
N ASP A 71 -6.86 -4.81 14.79
CA ASP A 71 -6.08 -4.30 15.94
C ASP A 71 -4.64 -4.84 15.97
N GLY A 72 -4.18 -5.42 14.85
CA GLY A 72 -2.88 -6.04 14.71
C GLY A 72 -2.21 -5.61 13.41
N ASP A 73 -2.02 -6.57 12.51
CA ASP A 73 -1.16 -6.40 11.33
C ASP A 73 -1.61 -5.26 10.42
N ILE A 74 -2.92 -5.10 10.26
CA ILE A 74 -3.48 -4.11 9.35
C ILE A 74 -3.25 -2.69 9.85
N GLN A 75 -3.47 -2.44 11.14
CA GLN A 75 -3.18 -1.12 11.71
C GLN A 75 -1.70 -0.75 11.56
N ASP A 76 -0.79 -1.68 11.83
CA ASP A 76 0.65 -1.46 11.66
C ASP A 76 1.00 -1.13 10.20
N MET A 77 0.44 -1.86 9.22
CA MET A 77 0.65 -1.56 7.80
C MET A 77 0.17 -0.14 7.42
N TYR A 78 -0.99 0.29 7.93
CA TYR A 78 -1.49 1.64 7.71
C TYR A 78 -0.63 2.71 8.41
N ASP A 79 -0.05 2.40 9.57
CA ASP A 79 0.90 3.28 10.23
C ASP A 79 2.24 3.38 9.46
N ASP A 80 2.71 2.29 8.86
CA ASP A 80 3.87 2.30 7.96
C ASP A 80 3.62 3.15 6.71
N LEU A 81 2.44 3.02 6.08
CA LEU A 81 2.02 3.89 4.99
C LEU A 81 2.05 5.38 5.39
N ALA A 82 1.52 5.70 6.57
CA ALA A 82 1.51 7.07 7.07
C ALA A 82 2.93 7.62 7.29
N ARG A 83 3.83 6.80 7.84
CA ARG A 83 5.25 7.16 8.05
C ARG A 83 6.00 7.33 6.73
N ALA A 84 5.69 6.51 5.74
CA ALA A 84 6.22 6.63 4.38
C ALA A 84 5.60 7.79 3.58
N LEU A 85 4.60 8.49 4.14
CA LEU A 85 3.83 9.52 3.44
C LEU A 85 3.18 9.00 2.16
N LEU A 86 2.79 7.73 2.14
CA LEU A 86 2.17 7.08 1.00
C LEU A 86 0.68 6.89 1.24
N LEU A 87 -0.10 7.14 0.20
CA LEU A 87 -1.51 6.81 0.13
C LEU A 87 -1.73 5.89 -1.05
N HIS A 88 -2.21 4.66 -0.83
CA HIS A 88 -2.36 3.66 -1.89
C HIS A 88 -3.38 4.08 -2.99
N GLN A 89 -4.34 4.94 -2.65
CA GLN A 89 -5.53 5.31 -3.44
C GLN A 89 -6.51 4.16 -3.74
N ASP A 90 -6.03 2.93 -3.93
CA ASP A 90 -6.86 1.73 -4.09
C ASP A 90 -6.61 0.65 -3.02
N GLY A 91 -6.82 1.01 -1.75
CA GLY A 91 -6.62 0.11 -0.61
C GLY A 91 -7.79 -0.85 -0.37
N ARG A 92 -8.46 -1.33 -1.42
CA ARG A 92 -9.52 -2.35 -1.27
C ARG A 92 -8.92 -3.70 -0.90
N LEU A 93 -9.70 -4.56 -0.22
CA LEU A 93 -9.23 -5.87 0.25
C LEU A 93 -8.60 -6.78 -0.84
N PRO A 94 -9.08 -6.79 -2.10
CA PRO A 94 -8.42 -7.54 -3.17
C PRO A 94 -6.95 -7.14 -3.45
N ASN A 95 -6.58 -5.91 -3.08
CA ASN A 95 -5.22 -5.37 -3.23
C ASN A 95 -4.39 -5.55 -1.95
N VAL A 96 -4.88 -6.33 -0.99
CA VAL A 96 -4.13 -6.73 0.20
C VAL A 96 -3.96 -8.24 0.13
N LEU A 97 -2.75 -8.71 -0.14
CA LEU A 97 -2.47 -10.12 -0.34
C LEU A 97 -1.67 -10.70 0.83
N ARG A 98 -1.89 -11.98 1.11
CA ARG A 98 -1.16 -12.69 2.17
C ARG A 98 0.30 -12.91 1.78
N VAL A 99 1.21 -12.69 2.72
CA VAL A 99 2.64 -12.92 2.54
C VAL A 99 2.99 -14.32 3.03
N PRO A 100 3.47 -15.22 2.14
CA PRO A 100 3.86 -16.56 2.54
C PRO A 100 5.11 -16.53 3.44
N ASN A 101 5.25 -17.52 4.32
CA ASN A 101 6.31 -17.55 5.34
C ASN A 101 7.74 -17.36 4.79
N HIS A 102 8.02 -17.85 3.58
CA HIS A 102 9.33 -17.72 2.95
C HIS A 102 9.63 -16.31 2.42
N ALA A 103 8.60 -15.48 2.24
CA ALA A 103 8.70 -14.09 1.75
C ALA A 103 8.49 -13.05 2.87
N GLN A 104 8.16 -13.50 4.09
CA GLN A 104 7.99 -12.62 5.24
C GLN A 104 9.31 -11.96 5.62
N ARG A 105 9.28 -10.63 5.78
CA ARG A 105 10.42 -9.82 6.20
C ARG A 105 10.05 -9.08 7.47
N GLN A 106 11.00 -8.93 8.38
CA GLN A 106 10.78 -8.17 9.61
C GLN A 106 10.63 -6.68 9.26
N CYS A 107 9.54 -6.07 9.70
CA CYS A 107 9.36 -4.64 9.62
C CYS A 107 10.27 -3.93 10.63
N GLU A 108 11.03 -2.95 10.16
CA GLU A 108 11.94 -2.16 11.00
C GLU A 108 11.18 -1.27 12.00
N THR A 109 9.95 -0.86 11.67
CA THR A 109 9.11 -0.03 12.53
C THR A 109 8.50 -0.84 13.68
N HIS A 110 7.85 -1.96 13.35
CA HIS A 110 7.03 -2.74 14.27
C HIS A 110 7.76 -3.95 14.86
N LEU A 111 8.99 -4.21 14.41
CA LEU A 111 9.87 -5.29 14.85
C LEU A 111 9.27 -6.70 14.71
N ARG A 112 8.28 -6.87 13.83
CA ARG A 112 7.63 -8.14 13.50
C ARG A 112 7.43 -8.25 11.99
N ALA A 113 7.24 -9.47 11.50
CA ALA A 113 6.91 -9.69 10.10
C ALA A 113 5.41 -9.44 9.85
N HIS A 114 5.10 -8.66 8.81
CA HIS A 114 3.73 -8.50 8.35
C HIS A 114 3.26 -9.76 7.63
N LYS A 115 2.04 -10.19 7.94
CA LYS A 115 1.36 -11.31 7.27
C LYS A 115 0.69 -10.87 5.99
N TRP A 116 0.45 -9.57 5.83
CA TRP A 116 -0.25 -8.98 4.69
C TRP A 116 0.61 -7.94 3.98
N ASN A 117 0.36 -7.73 2.69
CA ASN A 117 1.07 -6.72 1.90
C ASN A 117 0.11 -6.05 0.89
N PHE A 118 0.31 -4.76 0.66
CA PHE A 118 -0.40 -4.04 -0.38
C PHE A 118 0.24 -4.31 -1.75
N VAL A 119 -0.60 -4.50 -2.76
CA VAL A 119 -0.22 -4.64 -4.18
C VAL A 119 -1.00 -3.65 -5.03
N ASP A 120 -0.64 -3.52 -6.30
CA ASP A 120 -1.30 -2.60 -7.24
C ASP A 120 -1.12 -1.13 -6.88
N TRP A 121 0.15 -0.74 -6.74
CA TRP A 121 0.54 0.60 -6.31
C TRP A 121 0.40 1.66 -7.39
N GLU A 122 -0.09 1.36 -8.59
CA GLU A 122 -0.03 2.23 -9.77
C GLU A 122 -0.67 3.61 -9.59
N ASN A 123 -1.67 3.69 -8.71
CA ASN A 123 -2.38 4.91 -8.38
C ASN A 123 -1.91 5.55 -7.05
N ALA A 124 -0.87 5.02 -6.41
CA ALA A 124 -0.44 5.52 -5.11
C ALA A 124 0.12 6.95 -5.19
N ASP A 125 -0.16 7.74 -4.16
CA ASP A 125 0.22 9.14 -4.07
C ASP A 125 1.13 9.45 -2.89
N LEU A 126 2.20 10.20 -3.16
CA LEU A 126 3.04 10.80 -2.13
C LEU A 126 2.35 12.00 -1.50
N GLN A 127 2.25 12.00 -0.18
CA GLN A 127 1.61 13.04 0.62
C GLN A 127 2.65 14.01 1.22
N CYS A 128 2.17 15.20 1.61
CA CYS A 128 3.03 16.27 2.11
C CYS A 128 3.20 16.31 3.64
N ASP A 129 2.33 15.63 4.40
CA ASP A 129 2.44 15.55 5.85
C ASP A 129 1.82 14.25 6.42
N THR A 130 2.39 13.77 7.53
CA THR A 130 2.01 12.49 8.17
C THR A 130 0.63 12.52 8.81
N MET A 131 0.19 13.66 9.37
CA MET A 131 -1.09 13.73 10.08
C MET A 131 -2.27 13.63 9.11
N THR A 132 -2.20 14.37 8.01
CA THR A 132 -3.16 14.33 6.91
C THR A 132 -3.17 12.96 6.26
N THR A 133 -1.99 12.36 6.03
CA THR A 133 -1.88 10.99 5.50
C THR A 133 -2.58 9.99 6.42
N ARG A 134 -2.25 10.01 7.72
CA ARG A 134 -2.86 9.13 8.73
C ARG A 134 -4.37 9.32 8.79
N HIS A 135 -4.87 10.56 8.72
CA HIS A 135 -6.31 10.83 8.69
C HIS A 135 -7.01 10.24 7.46
N ARG A 136 -6.41 10.39 6.27
CA ARG A 136 -6.96 9.84 5.02
C ARG A 136 -6.95 8.31 5.02
N LEU A 137 -5.85 7.71 5.47
CA LEU A 137 -5.72 6.26 5.62
C LEU A 137 -6.73 5.70 6.61
N ARG A 138 -6.96 6.37 7.75
CA ARG A 138 -8.02 6.00 8.69
C ARG A 138 -9.41 6.04 8.05
N LYS A 139 -9.73 7.06 7.26
CA LYS A 139 -11.00 7.12 6.54
C LYS A 139 -11.17 5.97 5.56
N GLN A 140 -10.12 5.65 4.80
CA GLN A 140 -10.12 4.52 3.87
C GLN A 140 -10.39 3.20 4.61
N ALA A 141 -9.66 2.97 5.70
CA ALA A 141 -9.76 1.77 6.50
C ALA A 141 -11.13 1.64 7.20
N LEU A 142 -11.69 2.74 7.71
CA LEU A 142 -13.07 2.77 8.24
C LEU A 142 -14.12 2.51 7.16
N GLY A 143 -13.88 2.93 5.91
CA GLY A 143 -14.75 2.58 4.78
C GLY A 143 -14.84 1.07 4.57
N LEU A 144 -13.72 0.37 4.68
CA LEU A 144 -13.65 -1.10 4.60
C LEU A 144 -14.34 -1.75 5.80
N LYS A 145 -14.12 -1.21 7.01
CA LYS A 145 -14.79 -1.69 8.23
C LYS A 145 -16.30 -1.52 8.14
N ASN A 146 -16.81 -0.40 7.63
CA ASN A 146 -18.26 -0.23 7.47
C ASN A 146 -18.84 -1.17 6.39
N TYR A 147 -18.08 -1.45 5.34
CA TYR A 147 -18.45 -2.45 4.33
C TYR A 147 -18.52 -3.86 4.94
N SER A 148 -17.54 -4.26 5.75
CA SER A 148 -17.53 -5.56 6.45
C SER A 148 -18.79 -5.82 7.26
N VAL A 149 -19.19 -4.82 8.07
CA VAL A 149 -20.37 -4.88 8.93
C VAL A 149 -21.65 -5.02 8.11
N SER A 150 -21.73 -4.37 6.94
CA SER A 150 -22.90 -4.45 6.07
C SER A 150 -23.05 -5.80 5.36
N VAL A 151 -21.95 -6.49 5.05
CA VAL A 151 -21.96 -7.78 4.34
C VAL A 151 -22.06 -8.97 5.32
N GLY A 152 -21.55 -8.83 6.55
CA GLY A 152 -21.66 -9.83 7.62
C GLY A 152 -23.01 -9.86 8.36
N GLY A 153 -23.92 -8.94 8.05
CA GLY A 153 -25.25 -8.87 8.66
C GLY A 153 -26.19 -9.95 8.14
N VAL A 154 -26.18 -11.14 8.75
CA VAL A 154 -27.32 -12.06 8.65
C VAL A 154 -28.57 -11.30 9.11
N PRO A 155 -29.65 -11.20 8.31
CA PRO A 155 -30.85 -10.51 8.74
C PRO A 155 -31.41 -11.24 9.98
N ARG A 156 -31.37 -10.57 11.13
CA ARG A 156 -32.13 -11.00 12.31
C ARG A 156 -33.59 -11.03 11.89
N ARG A 157 -34.13 -12.22 11.61
CA ARG A 157 -35.57 -12.43 11.53
C ARG A 157 -36.17 -11.87 12.81
N LEU A 158 -36.89 -10.76 12.68
CA LEU A 158 -37.78 -10.27 13.72
C LEU A 158 -38.72 -11.43 14.05
N ARG A 159 -38.55 -12.04 15.24
CA ARG A 159 -39.55 -12.93 15.80
C ARG A 159 -40.78 -12.07 16.02
N GLY A 160 -41.76 -12.20 15.14
CA GLY A 160 -43.10 -11.71 15.39
C GLY A 160 -43.66 -12.45 16.60
N SER A 161 -43.80 -11.73 17.69
CA SER A 161 -44.62 -12.12 18.83
C SER A 161 -46.07 -12.21 18.36
N ARG A 162 -46.68 -13.39 18.48
CA ARG A 162 -48.13 -13.53 18.59
C ARG A 162 -48.45 -13.79 20.05
#